data_AF-A0A522DR96-F1
#
_entry.id   AF-A0A522DR96-F1
#
_cell.length_a   1.000
_cell.length_b   1.000
_cell.length_c   1.000
_cell.angle_alpha   90.00
_cell.angle_beta   90.00
_cell.angle_gamma   90.00
#
_symmetry.space_group_name_H-M   'P 1'
#
loop_
_entity.id
_entity.type
_entity.pdbx_description
1 polymer ?
#
loop_
_entity_poly.entity_id
_entity_poly.type
_entity_poly.pdbx_seq_one_letter_code
_entity_poly.pdbx_strand_id
1 'polypeptide(L)' 'MTTISIEVDKDLAWSFLQASVDEKRQLNFLLNLRLKELIATPHKPLGIIMDEMGHYAESQGITPEMLASLLNEE' A
#
# COMPACT_ATOMS: atom_id res chain seq x y z
N MET A 1 19.11 -5.27 4.40
CA MET A 1 18.46 -4.28 5.27
C MET A 1 19.14 -2.95 5.04
N THR A 2 18.36 -1.90 4.83
CA THR A 2 18.87 -0.53 4.65
C THR A 2 18.41 0.30 5.83
N THR A 3 19.31 1.04 6.46
CA THR A 3 19.00 1.90 7.60
C THR A 3 18.75 3.32 7.10
N ILE A 4 17.69 3.94 7.60
CA ILE A 4 17.40 5.36 7.40
C ILE A 4 17.34 6.04 8.77
N SER A 5 17.74 7.32 8.82
CA SER A 5 17.56 8.16 10.01
C SER A 5 16.24 8.91 9.87
N ILE A 6 15.40 8.86 10.91
CA ILE A 6 14.12 9.54 10.97
C ILE A 6 14.15 10.46 12.18
N GLU A 7 13.84 11.74 11.98
CA GLU A 7 13.70 12.68 13.09
C GLU A 7 12.41 12.39 13.85
N VAL A 8 12.52 12.33 15.18
CA VAL A 8 11.42 12.08 16.10
C VAL A 8 11.58 12.98 17.33
N ASP A 9 10.51 13.11 18.11
CA ASP A 9 10.56 13.85 19.37
C ASP A 9 11.64 13.30 20.31
N LYS A 10 12.33 14.20 21.00
CA LYS A 10 13.47 13.86 21.87
C LYS A 10 13.09 12.82 22.93
N ASP A 11 11.95 12.98 23.57
CA ASP A 11 11.51 12.07 24.64
C ASP A 11 11.15 10.69 24.08
N LEU A 12 10.57 10.64 22.88
CA LEU A 12 10.30 9.39 22.17
C LEU A 12 11.59 8.67 21.80
N ALA A 13 12.61 9.39 21.32
CA ALA A 13 13.92 8.81 21.05
C ALA A 13 14.53 8.19 22.32
N TRP A 14 14.45 8.88 23.46
CA TRP A 14 14.90 8.36 24.74
C TRP A 14 14.16 7.09 25.16
N SER A 15 12.82 7.09 25.09
CA SER A 15 12.02 5.91 25.41
C SER A 15 12.32 4.74 24.48
N PHE A 16 12.45 4.99 23.17
CA PHE A 16 12.80 3.95 22.20
C PHE A 16 14.18 3.36 22.47
N LEU A 17 15.18 4.18 22.82
CA LEU A 17 16.53 3.72 23.16
C LEU A 17 16.55 2.80 24.38
N GLN A 18 15.68 3.04 25.36
CA GLN A 18 15.56 2.22 26.57
C GLN A 18 14.67 0.98 26.41
N ALA A 19 13.86 0.92 25.35
CA ALA A 19 13.00 -0.24 25.08
C ALA A 19 13.80 -1.53 24.87
N SER A 20 13.17 -2.65 25.18
CA SER A 20 13.71 -3.99 24.97
C SER A 20 13.94 -4.30 23.49
N VAL A 21 14.73 -5.33 23.22
CA VAL A 21 15.01 -5.78 21.85
C VAL A 21 13.73 -6.19 21.12
N ASP A 22 12.80 -6.85 21.83
CA ASP A 22 11.55 -7.33 21.24
C ASP A 22 10.59 -6.17 20.93
N GLU A 23 10.48 -5.18 21.84
CA GLU A 23 9.72 -3.96 21.59
C GLU A 23 10.27 -3.19 20.39
N LYS A 24 11.59 -3.01 20.32
CA LYS A 24 12.25 -2.36 19.16
C LYS A 24 11.97 -3.13 17.86
N ARG A 25 11.97 -4.47 17.88
CA ARG A 25 11.66 -5.29 16.71
C ARG A 25 10.21 -5.09 16.27
N GLN A 26 9.26 -5.12 17.20
CA GLN A 26 7.85 -4.90 16.90
C GLN A 26 7.58 -3.50 16.35
N LEU A 27 8.16 -2.47 16.97
CA LEU A 27 8.04 -1.09 16.50
C LEU A 27 8.65 -0.90 15.12
N ASN A 28 9.83 -1.47 14.85
CA ASN A 28 10.43 -1.46 13.52
C ASN A 28 9.51 -2.11 12.48
N PHE A 29 8.86 -3.22 12.81
CA PHE A 29 7.91 -3.86 11.90
C PHE A 29 6.73 -2.95 11.57
N LEU A 30 6.11 -2.34 12.59
CA LEU A 30 5.00 -1.42 12.42
C LEU A 30 5.39 -0.19 11.59
N LEU A 31 6.58 0.38 11.84
CA LEU A 31 7.09 1.51 11.10
C LEU A 31 7.31 1.17 9.63
N ASN A 32 7.89 0.01 9.33
CA ASN A 32 8.07 -0.45 7.95
C ASN A 32 6.73 -0.61 7.22
N LEU A 33 5.71 -1.17 7.89
CA LEU A 33 4.37 -1.29 7.31
C LEU A 33 3.78 0.08 6.96
N ARG A 34 3.86 1.04 7.90
CA ARG A 34 3.34 2.40 7.68
C ARG A 34 4.08 3.15 6.58
N LEU A 35 5.41 3.06 6.54
CA LEU A 35 6.20 3.68 5.47
C LEU A 35 5.84 3.06 4.10
N LYS A 36 5.59 1.74 4.06
CA LYS A 36 5.15 1.08 2.84
C LYS A 36 3.78 1.56 2.37
N GLU A 37 2.82 1.68 3.28
CA GLU A 37 1.46 2.17 2.97
C GLU A 37 1.49 3.62 2.47
N LEU A 38 2.21 4.50 3.19
CA LEU A 38 2.14 5.95 2.95
C LEU A 38 3.04 6.44 1.82
N ILE A 39 4.18 5.77 1.60
CA ILE A 39 5.24 6.28 0.71
C ILE A 39 5.53 5.30 -0.43
N ALA A 40 5.51 4.00 -0.14
CA ALA A 40 5.90 2.98 -1.13
C ALA A 40 4.73 2.37 -1.90
N THR A 41 3.48 2.69 -1.53
CA THR A 41 2.32 2.34 -2.32
C THR A 41 2.06 3.52 -3.24
N PRO A 42 2.56 3.52 -4.50
CA PRO A 42 2.03 4.47 -5.44
C PRO A 42 0.53 4.23 -5.47
N HIS A 43 -0.26 5.25 -5.16
CA HIS A 43 -1.67 5.26 -5.57
C HIS A 43 -1.62 5.07 -7.07
N LYS A 44 -1.83 3.83 -7.55
CA LYS A 44 -1.92 3.56 -8.98
C LYS A 44 -2.97 4.53 -9.49
N PRO A 45 -2.66 5.35 -10.51
CA PRO A 45 -3.65 6.25 -11.08
C PRO A 45 -4.91 5.44 -11.37
N LEU A 46 -6.08 6.00 -11.08
CA LEU A 46 -7.34 5.28 -11.26
C LEU A 46 -7.44 4.66 -12.66
N GLY A 47 -6.93 5.37 -13.69
CA GLY A 47 -6.83 4.83 -15.06
C GLY A 47 -6.07 3.50 -15.15
N ILE A 48 -4.90 3.38 -14.49
CA ILE A 48 -4.14 2.12 -14.47
C ILE A 48 -4.92 1.00 -13.77
N ILE A 49 -5.66 1.33 -12.71
CA ILE A 49 -6.51 0.36 -12.00
C ILE A 49 -7.68 -0.08 -12.91
N MET A 50 -8.31 0.86 -13.61
CA MET A 50 -9.39 0.58 -14.57
C MET A 50 -8.89 -0.26 -15.74
N ASP A 51 -7.69 0.03 -16.26
CA ASP A 51 -7.07 -0.75 -17.32
C ASP A 51 -6.79 -2.19 -16.84
N GLU A 52 -6.21 -2.37 -15.66
CA GLU A 52 -5.97 -3.69 -15.06
C GLU A 52 -7.27 -4.49 -14.89
N MET A 53 -8.34 -3.83 -14.41
CA MET A 53 -9.66 -4.43 -14.27
C MET A 53 -10.27 -4.80 -15.63
N GLY A 54 -10.10 -3.96 -16.65
CA GLY A 54 -10.53 -4.23 -18.02
C GLY A 54 -9.84 -5.45 -18.63
N HIS A 55 -8.51 -5.51 -18.57
CA HIS A 55 -7.74 -6.66 -19.06
C HIS A 55 -8.09 -7.95 -18.31
N TYR A 56 -8.32 -7.86 -17.00
CA TYR A 56 -8.77 -9.01 -16.21
C TYR A 56 -10.16 -9.48 -16.66
N ALA A 57 -11.12 -8.56 -16.84
CA ALA A 57 -12.46 -8.88 -17.30
C ALA A 57 -12.43 -9.55 -18.70
N GLU A 58 -11.65 -9.01 -19.64
CA GLU A 58 -11.45 -9.61 -20.96
C GLU A 58 -10.85 -11.02 -20.87
N SER A 59 -9.89 -11.25 -19.96
CA SER A 59 -9.33 -12.59 -19.72
C SER A 59 -10.35 -13.59 -19.19
N GLN A 60 -11.43 -13.11 -18.56
CA GLN A 60 -12.56 -13.91 -18.11
C GLN A 60 -13.67 -14.04 -19.16
N GLY A 61 -13.43 -13.57 -20.39
CA GLY A 61 -14.39 -13.60 -21.49
C GLY A 61 -15.42 -12.47 -21.46
N ILE A 62 -15.24 -11.48 -20.59
CA ILE A 62 -16.07 -10.27 -20.57
C ILE A 62 -15.51 -9.29 -21.59
N THR A 63 -16.04 -9.34 -22.81
CA THR A 63 -15.63 -8.40 -23.86
C THR A 63 -16.21 -7.00 -23.60
N PRO A 64 -15.59 -5.94 -24.15
CA PRO A 64 -16.08 -4.57 -24.00
C PRO A 64 -17.54 -4.39 -24.41
N GLU A 65 -17.99 -5.12 -25.44
CA GLU A 65 -19.37 -5.06 -25.94
C GLU A 65 -20.34 -5.71 -24.96
N MET A 66 -19.97 -6.84 -24.35
CA MET A 66 -20.78 -7.51 -23.33
C MET A 66 -20.88 -6.67 -22.06
N LEU A 67 -19.76 -6.07 -21.64
CA LEU A 67 -19.75 -5.12 -20.52
C LEU A 67 -20.64 -3.91 -20.81
N ALA A 68 -20.56 -3.35 -22.02
CA ALA A 68 -21.42 -2.25 -22.44
C ALA A 68 -22.91 -2.65 -22.45
N SER A 69 -23.24 -3.88 -22.86
CA SER A 69 -24.62 -4.39 -22.77
C SER A 69 -25.09 -4.46 -21.32
N LEU A 70 -24.29 -5.07 -20.43
CA LEU A 70 -24.61 -5.23 -19.01
C LEU A 70 -24.78 -3.89 -18.28
N LEU A 71 -24.03 -2.86 -18.67
CA LEU A 71 -24.10 -1.53 -18.07
C LEU A 71 -25.21 -0.65 -18.64
N ASN A 72 -25.68 -0.94 -19.87
CA ASN A 72 -26.75 -0.20 -20.54
C ASN A 72 -28.13 -0.89 -20.40
N GLU A 73 -28.20 -2.05 -19.75
CA GLU A 73 -29.44 -2.66 -19.28
C GLU A 73 -29.94 -1.92 -18.03
N GLU A 74 -30.52 -0.73 -18.22
CA GLU A 74 -31.54 -0.15 -17.34
C GLU A 74 -32.95 -0.51 -17.82
#